data_AF-A0A5C6BLB6-F1
#
_entry.id   AF-A0A5C6BLB6-F1
#
_cell.length_a   1.000
_cell.length_b   1.000
_cell.length_c   1.000
_cell.angle_alpha   90.00
_cell.angle_beta   90.00
_cell.angle_gamma   90.00
#
_symmetry.space_group_name_H-M   'P 1'
#
loop_
_entity.id
_entity.type
_entity.pdbx_description
1 polymer ?
#
loop_
_entity_poly.entity_id
_entity_poly.type
_entity_poly.pdbx_seq_one_letter_code
_entity_poly.pdbx_strand_id
1 'polypeptide(L)'
;MARPIKKRRFRSIVVDDVTYQWQFEGVLVVYSDSESSRRGQALVADWGWVDWLEPEYRDARPFDPHCVTPSFVRSAIQFAVTAGWQSHESGKPFRITYRQDQFELATEAT
;
A
#
# COMPACT_ATOMS: atom_id res chain seq x y z
N MET A 1 -16.97 -24.87 -17.26
CA MET A 1 -17.29 -23.43 -17.36
C MET A 1 -16.09 -22.64 -16.86
N ALA A 2 -15.47 -21.83 -17.71
CA ALA A 2 -14.34 -20.99 -17.31
C ALA A 2 -14.83 -19.94 -16.31
N ARG A 3 -14.22 -19.87 -15.11
CA ARG A 3 -14.53 -18.79 -14.15
C ARG A 3 -14.15 -17.47 -14.81
N PRO A 4 -15.00 -16.43 -14.77
CA PRO A 4 -14.62 -15.14 -15.29
C PRO A 4 -13.36 -14.67 -14.54
N ILE A 5 -12.26 -14.52 -15.28
CA ILE A 5 -11.03 -13.94 -14.76
C ILE A 5 -11.36 -12.48 -14.47
N LYS A 6 -11.67 -12.17 -13.20
CA LYS A 6 -11.85 -10.78 -12.75
C LYS A 6 -10.56 -10.04 -13.11
N LYS A 7 -10.62 -9.16 -14.11
CA LYS A 7 -9.55 -8.19 -14.35
C LYS A 7 -9.33 -7.47 -13.02
N ARG A 8 -8.17 -7.65 -12.38
CA ARG A 8 -7.77 -6.87 -11.19
C ARG A 8 -7.77 -5.42 -11.63
N ARG A 9 -8.82 -4.69 -11.22
CA ARG A 9 -8.98 -3.27 -11.52
C ARG A 9 -8.63 -2.50 -10.26
N PHE A 10 -7.96 -1.37 -10.45
CA PHE A 10 -7.84 -0.36 -9.43
C PHE A 10 -9.23 0.00 -8.89
N ARG A 11 -9.31 0.15 -7.57
CA ARG A 11 -10.47 0.58 -6.82
C ARG A 11 -10.31 2.05 -6.48
N SER A 12 -11.38 2.83 -6.53
CA SER A 12 -11.33 4.25 -6.15
C SER A 12 -11.61 4.40 -4.65
N ILE A 13 -11.00 5.41 -4.02
CA ILE A 13 -11.29 5.85 -2.66
C ILE A 13 -11.10 7.37 -2.56
N VAL A 14 -11.93 8.03 -1.75
CA VAL A 14 -11.77 9.45 -1.43
C VAL A 14 -11.20 9.58 -0.03
N VAL A 15 -10.10 10.33 0.10
CA VAL A 15 -9.43 10.66 1.35
C VAL A 15 -9.14 12.15 1.33
N ASP A 16 -9.64 12.88 2.33
CA ASP A 16 -9.44 14.34 2.48
C ASP A 16 -9.77 15.13 1.20
N ASP A 17 -10.93 14.83 0.58
CA ASP A 17 -11.44 15.41 -0.68
C ASP A 17 -10.62 15.06 -1.95
N VAL A 18 -9.53 14.31 -1.82
CA VAL A 18 -8.72 13.83 -2.93
C VAL A 18 -9.15 12.41 -3.32
N THR A 19 -9.35 12.19 -4.62
CA THR A 19 -9.64 10.87 -5.17
C THR A 19 -8.33 10.13 -5.45
N TYR A 20 -8.27 8.88 -5.01
CA TYR A 20 -7.16 7.96 -5.20
C TYR A 20 -7.61 6.67 -5.85
N GLN A 21 -6.71 6.04 -6.60
CA GLN A 21 -6.87 4.71 -7.16
C GLN A 21 -5.91 3.74 -6.46
N TRP A 22 -6.42 2.61 -5.98
CA TRP A 22 -5.61 1.62 -5.26
C TRP A 22 -5.85 0.19 -5.72
N GLN A 23 -4.82 -0.64 -5.57
CA GLN A 23 -4.90 -2.08 -5.80
C GLN A 23 -4.06 -2.85 -4.79
N PHE A 24 -4.35 -4.15 -4.63
CA PHE A 24 -3.58 -5.03 -3.77
C PHE A 24 -3.10 -6.27 -4.54
N GLU A 25 -1.79 -6.38 -4.70
CA GLU A 25 -1.10 -7.48 -5.40
C GLU A 25 0.12 -7.95 -4.59
N GLY A 26 -0.09 -8.37 -3.35
CA GLY A 26 0.99 -8.69 -2.40
C GLY A 26 1.45 -7.45 -1.62
N VAL A 27 1.49 -6.30 -2.29
CA VAL A 27 1.63 -4.97 -1.69
C VAL A 27 0.42 -4.09 -2.04
N LEU A 28 0.14 -3.11 -1.19
CA LEU A 28 -0.84 -2.06 -1.51
C LEU A 28 -0.15 -1.02 -2.38
N VAL A 29 -0.73 -0.73 -3.54
CA VAL A 29 -0.28 0.35 -4.43
C VAL A 29 -1.38 1.37 -4.55
N VAL A 30 -1.06 2.64 -4.33
CA VAL A 30 -2.00 3.77 -4.45
C VAL A 30 -1.42 4.85 -5.36
N TYR A 31 -2.29 5.39 -6.22
CA TYR A 31 -2.03 6.56 -7.07
C TYR A 31 -3.09 7.62 -6.79
N SER A 32 -2.77 8.89 -7.02
CA SER A 32 -3.79 9.94 -7.13
C SER A 32 -4.65 9.73 -8.40
N ASP A 33 -5.87 10.25 -8.41
CA ASP A 33 -6.83 10.15 -9.53
C ASP A 33 -7.06 11.54 -10.18
N SER A 34 -6.00 12.29 -10.48
CA SER A 34 -6.05 13.38 -11.47
C SER A 34 -5.80 12.86 -12.89
N GLU A 35 -6.30 13.53 -13.93
CA GLU A 35 -6.10 13.17 -15.36
C GLU A 35 -4.62 12.97 -15.75
N SER A 36 -3.68 13.50 -14.96
CA SER A 36 -2.23 13.38 -15.14
C SER A 36 -1.57 12.28 -14.27
N SER A 37 -2.31 11.56 -13.43
CA SER A 37 -1.80 10.87 -12.23
C SER A 37 -1.24 9.47 -12.40
N ARG A 38 -1.29 8.92 -13.61
CA ARG A 38 -0.38 7.82 -13.95
C ARG A 38 1.09 8.29 -14.02
N ARG A 39 1.36 9.58 -13.76
CA ARG A 39 2.70 10.17 -13.63
C ARG A 39 3.06 10.61 -12.21
N GLY A 40 2.16 10.51 -11.22
CA GLY A 40 2.46 10.89 -9.83
C GLY A 40 3.24 9.83 -9.06
N GLN A 41 3.77 10.20 -7.90
CA GLN A 41 4.52 9.33 -6.99
C GLN A 41 3.57 8.27 -6.43
N ALA A 42 3.83 6.99 -6.73
CA ALA A 42 3.06 5.89 -6.16
C ALA A 42 3.31 5.80 -4.65
N LEU A 43 2.27 5.55 -3.85
CA LEU A 43 2.41 5.03 -2.50
C LEU A 43 2.43 3.51 -2.57
N VAL A 44 3.44 2.91 -1.96
CA VAL A 44 3.55 1.46 -1.80
C VAL A 44 3.58 1.15 -0.31
N ALA A 45 2.58 0.44 0.17
CA ALA A 45 2.59 -0.11 1.53
C ALA A 45 2.93 -1.60 1.49
N ASP A 46 4.03 -1.95 2.12
CA ASP A 46 4.47 -3.32 2.33
C ASP A 46 4.15 -3.74 3.77
N TRP A 47 3.82 -5.01 3.99
CA TRP A 47 3.57 -5.55 5.34
C TRP A 47 4.77 -6.30 5.91
N GLY A 48 5.91 -6.26 5.21
CA GLY A 48 7.04 -7.11 5.49
C GLY A 48 6.63 -8.56 5.35
N TRP A 49 6.26 -9.00 4.14
CA TRP A 49 6.20 -10.44 3.87
C TRP A 49 7.61 -11.00 4.06
N VAL A 50 7.81 -11.69 5.17
CA VAL A 50 9.05 -12.38 5.49
C VAL A 50 8.91 -13.82 5.01
N ASP A 51 9.96 -14.38 4.40
CA ASP A 51 9.89 -15.76 3.95
C ASP A 51 9.71 -16.67 5.18
N TRP A 52 8.79 -17.64 5.10
CA TRP A 52 8.56 -18.62 6.16
C TRP A 52 9.78 -19.51 6.45
N LEU A 53 10.78 -19.47 5.57
CA LEU A 53 12.09 -20.11 5.71
C LEU A 53 13.08 -19.28 6.55
N GLU A 54 12.82 -18.00 6.84
CA GLU A 54 13.68 -17.22 7.73
C GLU A 54 13.47 -17.69 9.18
N PRO A 55 14.49 -18.33 9.80
CA PRO A 55 14.33 -19.08 11.05
C PRO A 55 13.93 -18.20 12.23
N GLU A 56 14.21 -16.90 12.18
CA GLU A 56 13.86 -15.91 13.19
C GLU A 56 12.35 -15.62 13.27
N TYR A 57 11.59 -15.99 12.23
CA TYR A 57 10.16 -15.70 12.11
C TYR A 57 9.25 -16.94 12.27
N ARG A 58 9.84 -18.13 12.34
CA ARG A 58 9.13 -19.42 12.50
C ARG A 58 8.32 -19.49 13.80
N ASP A 59 8.81 -18.85 14.85
CA ASP A 59 8.18 -18.78 16.18
C ASP A 59 7.56 -17.40 16.47
N ALA A 60 7.70 -16.43 15.57
CA ALA A 60 7.45 -15.03 15.91
C ALA A 60 5.97 -14.61 15.88
N ARG A 61 5.12 -15.16 15.00
CA ARG A 61 3.69 -14.78 14.98
C ARG A 61 2.76 -15.84 14.39
N PRO A 62 1.53 -15.96 14.90
CA PRO A 62 0.44 -16.54 14.11
C PRO A 62 0.30 -15.73 12.82
N PHE A 63 0.17 -16.42 11.69
CA PHE A 63 -0.21 -15.82 10.41
C PHE A 63 -1.51 -15.06 10.61
N ASP A 64 -1.43 -13.73 10.74
CA ASP A 64 -2.61 -12.88 10.90
C ASP A 64 -2.95 -12.29 9.53
N PRO A 65 -3.91 -12.87 8.79
CA PRO A 65 -4.26 -12.41 7.45
C PRO A 65 -4.89 -11.04 7.53
N HIS A 66 -4.06 -9.99 7.48
CA HIS A 66 -4.52 -8.63 7.42
C HIS A 66 -5.24 -8.43 6.09
N CYS A 67 -6.55 -8.23 6.18
CA CYS A 67 -7.37 -7.89 5.03
C CYS A 67 -7.14 -6.43 4.65
N VAL A 68 -6.77 -6.15 3.39
CA VAL A 68 -6.71 -4.77 2.89
C VAL A 68 -8.13 -4.24 2.71
N THR A 69 -8.61 -3.52 3.72
CA THR A 69 -9.92 -2.86 3.74
C THR A 69 -9.79 -1.41 3.23
N PRO A 70 -10.89 -0.79 2.76
CA PRO A 70 -10.89 0.63 2.45
C PRO A 70 -10.44 1.52 3.63
N SER A 71 -10.78 1.13 4.87
CA SER A 71 -10.33 1.83 6.08
C SER A 71 -8.83 1.76 6.25
N PHE A 72 -8.22 0.58 6.05
CA PHE A 72 -6.77 0.44 6.05
C PHE A 72 -6.12 1.34 5.00
N VAL A 73 -6.64 1.33 3.77
CA VAL A 73 -6.13 2.15 2.67
C VAL A 73 -6.20 3.64 3.01
N ARG A 74 -7.30 4.08 3.63
CA ARG A 74 -7.44 5.46 4.12
C ARG A 74 -6.35 5.79 5.14
N SER A 75 -6.15 4.96 6.16
CA SER A 75 -5.12 5.20 7.19
C SER A 75 -3.71 5.23 6.59
N ALA A 76 -3.41 4.35 5.63
CA ALA A 76 -2.15 4.34 4.91
C ALA A 76 -1.91 5.63 4.12
N ILE A 77 -2.93 6.14 3.41
CA ILE A 77 -2.87 7.40 2.67
C ILE A 77 -2.64 8.57 3.64
N GLN A 78 -3.41 8.65 4.72
CA GLN A 78 -3.29 9.74 5.70
C GLN A 78 -1.93 9.77 6.38
N PHE A 79 -1.40 8.60 6.75
CA PHE A 79 -0.05 8.48 7.28
C PHE A 79 0.99 8.96 6.25
N ALA A 80 0.90 8.46 5.02
CA ALA A 80 1.86 8.81 3.97
C ALA A 80 1.85 10.32 3.67
N VAL A 81 0.67 10.94 3.55
CA VAL A 81 0.55 12.40 3.35
C VAL A 81 1.17 13.17 4.51
N THR A 82 0.90 12.75 5.76
CA THR A 82 1.51 13.36 6.97
C THR A 82 3.03 13.20 6.98
N ALA A 83 3.53 12.08 6.46
CA ALA A 83 4.95 11.77 6.37
C ALA A 83 5.65 12.39 5.15
N GLY A 84 4.95 13.22 4.35
CA GLY A 84 5.52 13.96 3.23
C GLY A 84 5.36 13.31 1.87
N TRP A 85 4.44 12.35 1.70
CA TRP A 85 4.13 11.79 0.38
C TRP A 85 3.49 12.84 -0.54
N GLN A 86 4.11 13.07 -1.69
CA GLN A 86 3.68 14.06 -2.68
C GLN A 86 3.04 13.37 -3.89
N SER A 87 1.77 12.97 -3.75
CA SER A 87 1.05 12.18 -4.76
C SER A 87 0.92 12.80 -6.16
N HIS A 88 1.20 14.10 -6.31
CA HIS A 88 1.17 14.83 -7.58
C HIS A 88 2.53 14.92 -8.28
N GLU A 89 3.64 14.77 -7.53
CA GLU A 89 4.98 14.89 -8.09
C GLU A 89 5.43 13.56 -8.70
N SER A 90 6.14 13.58 -9.82
CA SER A 90 6.76 12.37 -10.36
C SER A 90 8.00 12.04 -9.54
N GLY A 91 8.16 10.78 -9.14
CA GLY A 91 9.31 10.38 -8.34
C GLY A 91 9.38 8.90 -8.04
N LYS A 92 10.41 8.51 -7.26
CA LYS A 92 10.50 7.16 -6.71
C LYS A 92 9.27 6.87 -5.84
N PRO A 93 8.71 5.64 -5.85
CA PRO A 93 7.58 5.30 -4.99
C PRO A 93 7.84 5.65 -3.53
N PHE A 94 6.87 6.28 -2.88
CA PHE A 94 6.88 6.51 -1.44
C PHE A 94 6.54 5.20 -0.74
N ARG A 95 7.45 4.68 0.08
CA ARG A 95 7.31 3.36 0.68
C ARG A 95 7.04 3.46 2.18
N ILE A 96 6.00 2.77 2.62
CA ILE A 96 5.67 2.62 4.03
C ILE A 96 5.59 1.13 4.37
N THR A 97 5.88 0.80 5.62
CA THR A 97 5.70 -0.55 6.17
C THR A 97 4.61 -0.52 7.23
N TYR A 98 3.75 -1.54 7.29
CA TYR A 98 2.82 -1.70 8.40
C TYR A 98 3.27 -2.84 9.32
N ARG A 99 3.59 -2.53 10.58
CA ARG A 99 4.06 -3.48 11.59
C ARG A 99 3.47 -3.14 12.96
N GLN A 100 3.06 -4.16 13.72
CA GLN A 100 2.56 -4.00 15.09
C GLN A 100 1.44 -2.94 15.20
N ASP A 101 0.47 -2.99 14.30
CA ASP A 101 -0.65 -2.03 14.22
C ASP A 101 -0.23 -0.58 13.91
N GLN A 102 1.01 -0.35 13.50
CA GLN A 102 1.56 0.98 13.22
C GLN A 102 2.15 1.08 11.82
N PHE A 103 2.10 2.28 11.25
CA PHE A 103 2.75 2.61 10.00
C PHE A 103 4.13 3.21 10.26
N GLU A 104 5.12 2.75 9.51
CA GLU A 104 6.50 3.19 9.58
C GLU A 104 6.98 3.58 8.17
N LEU A 105 7.93 4.51 8.07
CA LEU A 105 8.60 4.78 6.81
C LEU A 105 9.52 3.62 6.46
N ALA A 106 9.42 3.09 5.25
CA ALA A 106 10.39 2.10 4.79
C ALA A 106 11.69 2.84 4.47
N THR A 107 12.66 2.81 5.38
CA THR A 107 14.01 3.28 5.09
C THR A 107 14.61 2.40 4.00
N GLU A 108 14.86 2.96 2.81
CA GLU A 108 15.71 2.31 1.81
C GLU A 108 17.07 2.04 2.47
N ALA A 109 17.38 0.76 2.73
CA ALA A 109 18.73 0.37 3.13
C ALA A 109 19.67 0.79 1.98
N THR A 110 20.58 1.72 2.33
CA THR A 110 21.66 2.22 1.46
C THR A 110 22.57 1.09 0.99
#